data_AF-A0A7K9JZM2-F1
#
_entry.id   AF-A0A7K9JZM2-F1
#
_cell.length_a   1.000
_cell.length_b   1.000
_cell.length_c   1.000
_cell.angle_alpha   90.00
_cell.angle_beta   90.00
_cell.angle_gamma   90.00
#
_symmetry.space_group_name_H-M   'P 1'
#
loop_
_entity.id
_entity.type
_entity.pdbx_description
1 polymer ?
#
loop_
_entity_poly.entity_id
_entity_poly.type
_entity_poly.pdbx_seq_one_letter_code
_entity_poly.pdbx_strand_id
1 'polypeptide(L)' 'MANHSQFGFQDASSPIIEELVEFHDHALITALAICSLVLYLLAFILTEKLSSSTVDAQEIELV' A
#
# COMPACT_ATOMS: atom_id res chain seq x y z
N MET A 1 0.57 27.66 4.51
CA MET A 1 1.91 27.75 3.90
C MET A 1 2.67 26.50 4.30
N ALA A 2 3.50 25.95 3.42
CA ALA A 2 4.28 24.75 3.73
C ALA A 2 5.36 25.06 4.78
N ASN A 3 5.51 24.14 5.73
CA ASN A 3 6.53 24.21 6.78
C ASN A 3 7.73 23.32 6.43
N HIS A 4 8.88 23.61 7.04
CA HIS A 4 10.05 22.74 6.89
C HIS A 4 9.75 21.34 7.42
N SER A 5 10.16 20.31 6.66
CA SER A 5 9.92 18.89 6.98
C SER A 5 8.45 18.43 6.99
N GLN A 6 7.56 19.13 6.27
CA GLN A 6 6.17 18.69 6.11
C GLN A 6 6.06 17.58 5.06
N PHE A 7 5.61 16.40 5.47
CA PHE A 7 5.40 15.24 4.58
C PHE A 7 3.97 15.13 4.03
N GLY A 8 2.97 15.61 4.77
CA GLY A 8 1.55 15.59 4.36
C GLY A 8 1.11 16.87 3.65
N PHE A 9 -0.20 17.00 3.41
CA PHE A 9 -0.78 18.21 2.83
C PHE A 9 -0.79 19.39 3.81
N GLN A 10 -0.94 20.61 3.26
CA GLN A 10 -1.19 21.81 4.05
C GLN A 10 -2.61 21.82 4.60
N ASP A 11 -2.84 22.58 5.67
CA ASP A 11 -4.17 22.75 6.26
C ASP A 11 -5.19 23.18 5.20
N ALA A 12 -6.34 22.50 5.20
CA ALA A 12 -7.40 22.77 4.25
C ALA A 12 -7.91 24.21 4.41
N SER A 13 -7.90 24.97 3.31
CA SER A 13 -8.44 26.34 3.25
C SER A 13 -9.83 26.40 2.61
N SER A 14 -10.40 25.26 2.23
CA SER A 14 -11.75 25.12 1.70
C SER A 14 -12.30 23.70 1.96
N PRO A 15 -13.64 23.51 1.98
CA PRO A 15 -14.26 22.20 2.21
C PRO A 15 -13.84 21.13 1.19
N ILE A 16 -13.56 21.52 -0.06
CA ILE A 16 -13.15 20.58 -1.11
C ILE A 16 -11.75 20.00 -0.83
N ILE A 17 -10.86 20.80 -0.23
CA ILE A 17 -9.52 20.32 0.11
C ILE A 17 -9.58 19.35 1.30
N GLU A 18 -10.50 19.56 2.24
CA GLU A 18 -10.76 18.63 3.35
C GLU A 18 -11.19 17.26 2.82
N GLU A 19 -12.20 17.22 1.94
CA GLU A 19 -12.66 15.99 1.28
C GLU A 19 -11.55 15.28 0.47
N LEU A 20 -10.67 16.06 -0.18
CA LEU A 20 -9.56 15.49 -0.95
C LEU A 20 -8.49 14.89 -0.05
N VAL A 21 -8.23 15.48 1.11
CA VAL A 21 -7.30 14.93 2.12
C VAL A 21 -7.89 13.63 2.69
N GLU A 22 -9.18 13.60 3.00
CA GLU A 22 -9.84 12.37 3.46
C GLU A 22 -9.76 11.28 2.39
N PHE A 23 -10.07 11.59 1.12
CA PHE A 23 -9.95 10.64 0.02
C PHE A 23 -8.51 10.12 -0.14
N HIS A 24 -7.53 11.02 -0.06
CA HIS A 24 -6.13 10.64 -0.11
C HIS A 24 -5.76 9.66 1.01
N ASP A 25 -6.19 9.91 2.24
CA ASP A 25 -5.83 9.06 3.37
C ASP A 25 -6.42 7.65 3.21
N HIS A 26 -7.64 7.52 2.70
CA HIS A 26 -8.23 6.22 2.35
C HIS A 26 -7.44 5.49 1.25
N ALA A 27 -7.05 6.22 0.19
CA ALA A 27 -6.23 5.66 -0.88
C ALA A 27 -4.84 5.24 -0.39
N LEU A 28 -4.21 6.06 0.46
CA LEU A 28 -2.88 5.82 1.01
C LEU A 28 -2.85 4.57 1.90
N ILE A 29 -3.87 4.37 2.74
CA ILE A 29 -3.99 3.15 3.56
C ILE A 29 -4.05 1.91 2.66
N THR A 30 -4.82 1.96 1.57
CA THR A 30 -4.94 0.85 0.62
C THR A 30 -3.60 0.57 -0.08
N ALA A 31 -2.92 1.61 -0.55
CA ALA A 31 -1.63 1.48 -1.20
C ALA A 31 -0.56 0.90 -0.27
N LEU A 32 -0.49 1.37 0.98
CA LEU A 32 0.45 0.85 1.99
C LEU A 32 0.13 -0.61 2.37
N ALA A 33 -1.15 -0.99 2.44
CA ALA A 33 -1.56 -2.37 2.69
C ALA A 33 -1.07 -3.30 1.56
N ILE A 34 -1.24 -2.91 0.30
CA ILE A 34 -0.76 -3.69 -0.85
C ILE A 34 0.77 -3.77 -0.85
N CYS A 35 1.46 -2.65 -0.65
CA CYS A 35 2.93 -2.61 -0.62
C CYS A 35 3.50 -3.48 0.50
N SER A 36 2.91 -3.43 1.70
CA SER A 36 3.35 -4.25 2.83
C SER A 36 3.08 -5.73 2.63
N LEU A 37 1.93 -6.10 2.03
CA LEU A 37 1.62 -7.49 1.66
C LEU A 37 2.65 -8.04 0.66
N VAL A 38 2.93 -7.28 -0.41
CA VAL A 38 3.92 -7.69 -1.43
C VAL A 38 5.31 -7.81 -0.82
N LEU A 39 5.72 -6.86 0.01
CA LEU A 39 7.02 -6.90 0.70
C LEU A 39 7.11 -8.11 1.64
N TYR A 40 6.04 -8.42 2.36
CA TYR A 40 5.97 -9.58 3.24
C TYR A 40 6.11 -10.89 2.44
N LEU A 41 5.39 -11.05 1.33
CA LEU A 41 5.50 -12.22 0.47
C LEU A 41 6.91 -12.38 -0.13
N LEU A 42 7.52 -11.27 -0.55
CA LEU A 42 8.90 -11.27 -1.03
C LEU A 42 9.87 -11.74 0.05
N ALA A 43 9.77 -11.18 1.26
CA ALA A 43 10.60 -11.59 2.38
C ALA A 43 10.39 -13.07 2.72
N PHE A 44 9.14 -13.53 2.74
CA PHE A 44 8.78 -14.92 3.00
C PHE A 44 9.48 -15.87 2.01
N ILE A 45 9.31 -15.66 0.70
CA ILE A 45 9.92 -16.50 -0.35
C ILE A 45 11.45 -16.52 -0.24
N LEU A 46 12.09 -15.39 0.08
CA LEU A 46 13.55 -15.32 0.21
C LEU A 46 14.09 -16.00 1.47
N THR A 47 13.29 -16.06 2.54
CA THR A 47 13.69 -16.69 3.81
C THR A 47 13.38 -18.18 3.90
N GLU A 48 12.43 -18.65 3.09
CA GLU A 48 12.03 -20.05 3.08
C GLU A 48 13.14 -20.96 2.54
N LYS A 49 13.33 -22.09 3.23
CA LYS A 49 14.37 -23.09 2.88
C LYS A 49 13.83 -24.27 2.09
N LEU A 50 12.51 -24.37 2.00
CA LEU A 50 11.80 -25.43 1.29
C LEU A 50 11.67 -25.05 -0.19
N SER A 51 11.91 -26.02 -1.07
CA SER A 51 11.71 -25.87 -2.52
C SER A 51 10.59 -26.80 -2.96
N SER A 52 9.68 -26.29 -3.80
CA SER A 52 8.61 -27.06 -4.43
C SER A 52 8.76 -27.06 -5.96
N SER A 53 8.18 -28.06 -6.61
CA SER A 53 7.97 -28.06 -8.06
C SER A 53 6.83 -27.11 -8.45
N THR A 54 6.65 -26.87 -9.75
CA THR A 54 5.52 -26.11 -10.28
C THR A 54 4.19 -26.71 -9.82
N VAL A 55 3.32 -25.86 -9.28
CA VAL A 55 1.96 -26.20 -8.88
C VAL A 55 0.97 -25.60 -9.88
N ASP A 56 -0.22 -26.19 -10.00
CA ASP A 56 -1.29 -25.63 -10.82
C ASP A 56 -1.75 -24.26 -10.25
N ALA A 57 -1.80 -23.24 -11.11
CA ALA A 57 -1.98 -21.84 -10.71
C ALA A 57 -3.40 -21.32 -10.93
N GLN A 58 -4.28 -22.09 -11.57
CA GLN A 58 -5.58 -21.59 -12.01
C GLN A 58 -6.46 -21.05 -10.86
N GLU A 59 -6.38 -21.66 -9.68
CA GLU A 59 -7.12 -21.22 -8.50
C GLU A 59 -6.61 -19.86 -7.94
N ILE A 60 -5.31 -19.56 -8.05
CA ILE A 60 -4.75 -18.30 -7.52
C ILE A 60 -4.94 -17.12 -8.49
N GLU A 61 -5.08 -17.37 -9.79
CA GLU A 61 -5.32 -16.32 -10.80
C GLU A 61 -6.70 -15.65 -10.66
N LEU A 62 -7.66 -16.34 -10.06
CA LEU A 62 -9.01 -15.81 -9.81
C LEU A 62 -9.04 -14.78 -8.67
N VAL A 63 -8.11 -14.90 -7.72
CA VAL A 63 -8.04 -14.11 -6.48
C VAL A 63 -7.40 -12.74 -6.76
#